data_AF-A0A821BYP0-F1
#
_entry.id   AF-A0A821BYP0-F1
#
_cell.length_a   1.000
_cell.length_b   1.000
_cell.length_c   1.000
_cell.angle_alpha   90.00
_cell.angle_beta   90.00
_cell.angle_gamma   90.00
#
_symmetry.space_group_name_H-M   'P 1'
#
loop_
_entity.id
_entity.type
_entity.pdbx_description
1 polymer ?
#
loop_
_entity_poly.entity_id
_entity_poly.type
_entity_poly.pdbx_seq_one_letter_code
_entity_poly.pdbx_strand_id
1 'polypeptide(L)'
;MMILIPANCINIAFALYGAIIQPESFPNHLLFVFLGNLAIYLLYYILMKIIHREHFTRFSILFLLSAILSWSSSLYFFYQIVKSYEVQPAISRMRNRPCILLNTYDVHDIWHILSSFSLFFSFLTLLTLDDGIRKKKRKELAAF
;
A
#
# COMPACT_ATOMS: atom_id res chain seq x y z
N MET A 1 -5.66 -10.34 17.10
CA MET A 1 -5.43 -9.11 17.89
C MET A 1 -4.00 -9.01 18.43
N MET A 2 -3.43 -10.02 19.08
CA MET A 2 -2.07 -9.94 19.66
C MET A 2 -0.96 -9.56 18.66
N ILE A 3 -1.07 -9.97 17.38
CA ILE A 3 -0.08 -9.65 16.34
C ILE A 3 -0.21 -8.20 15.84
N LEU A 4 -1.42 -7.62 15.88
CA LEU A 4 -1.68 -6.26 15.40
C LEU A 4 -1.20 -5.19 16.38
N ILE A 5 -1.19 -5.48 17.68
CA ILE A 5 -0.76 -4.53 18.72
C ILE A 5 0.69 -4.05 18.46
N PRO A 6 1.71 -4.92 18.38
CA PRO A 6 3.08 -4.47 18.16
C PRO A 6 3.24 -3.78 16.80
N ALA A 7 2.56 -4.26 15.76
CA ALA A 7 2.62 -3.65 14.43
C ALA A 7 2.03 -2.23 14.41
N ASN A 8 0.92 -2.00 15.09
CA ASN A 8 0.33 -0.67 15.26
C ASN A 8 1.18 0.22 16.15
N CYS A 9 1.76 -0.31 17.23
CA CYS A 9 2.69 0.45 18.07
C CYS A 9 3.91 0.95 17.26
N ILE A 10 4.49 0.11 16.40
CA ILE A 10 5.58 0.50 15.50
C ILE A 10 5.13 1.63 14.56
N ASN A 11 3.93 1.50 13.98
CA ASN A 11 3.42 2.50 13.05
C ASN A 11 3.12 3.84 13.73
N ILE A 12 2.52 3.81 14.93
CA ILE A 12 2.31 4.99 15.76
C ILE A 12 3.65 5.63 16.16
N ALA A 13 4.63 4.83 16.58
CA ALA A 13 5.96 5.33 16.91
C ALA A 13 6.63 6.00 15.70
N PHE A 14 6.49 5.41 14.51
CA PHE A 14 7.01 6.00 13.28
C PHE A 14 6.31 7.31 12.93
N ALA A 15 4.99 7.39 13.08
CA ALA A 15 4.23 8.63 12.88
C ALA A 15 4.62 9.73 13.89
N LEU A 16 4.79 9.38 15.17
CA LEU A 16 5.25 10.30 16.21
C LEU A 16 6.68 10.78 15.94
N TYR A 17 7.56 9.89 15.48
CA TYR A 17 8.91 10.25 15.06
C TYR A 17 8.88 11.32 13.97
N GLY A 18 8.05 11.16 12.93
CA GLY A 18 7.92 12.17 11.89
C GLY A 18 7.34 13.49 12.39
N ALA A 19 6.39 13.45 13.33
CA ALA A 19 5.81 14.65 13.92
C ALA A 19 6.82 15.45 14.75
N ILE A 20 7.73 14.77 15.45
CA ILE A 20 8.74 15.40 16.32
C ILE A 20 9.97 15.85 15.53
N ILE A 21 10.53 14.95 14.72
CA ILE A 21 11.82 15.18 14.03
C ILE A 21 11.65 15.96 12.74
N GLN A 22 10.44 15.96 12.14
CA GLN A 22 10.12 16.67 10.90
C GLN A 22 11.14 16.38 9.79
N PRO A 23 11.23 15.13 9.30
CA PRO A 23 12.18 14.75 8.26
C PRO A 23 11.96 15.57 6.98
N GLU A 24 13.04 15.76 6.21
CA GLU A 24 13.11 16.69 5.08
C GLU A 24 11.98 16.51 4.04
N SER A 25 11.52 15.26 3.83
CA SER A 25 10.38 14.96 2.96
C SER A 25 9.13 14.51 3.72
N PHE A 26 8.42 15.47 4.32
CA PHE A 26 7.12 15.24 4.98
C PHE A 26 6.13 14.39 4.17
N PRO A 27 5.91 14.62 2.85
CA PRO A 27 4.96 13.82 2.07
C PRO A 27 5.35 12.34 1.96
N ASN A 28 6.65 12.05 1.83
CA ASN A 28 7.13 10.67 1.76
C ASN A 28 7.02 9.97 3.12
N HIS A 29 7.29 10.69 4.20
CA HIS A 29 7.08 10.17 5.54
C HIS A 29 5.62 9.74 5.77
N LEU A 30 4.68 10.63 5.44
CA LEU A 30 3.24 10.34 5.55
C LEU A 30 2.80 9.17 4.67
N LEU A 31 3.32 9.12 3.43
CA LEU A 31 3.10 7.99 2.52
C LEU A 31 3.53 6.66 3.17
N PHE A 32 4.73 6.59 3.76
CA PHE A 32 5.21 5.37 4.40
C PHE A 32 4.37 4.95 5.62
N VAL A 33 3.89 5.90 6.43
CA VAL A 33 2.97 5.62 7.55
C VAL A 33 1.68 4.97 7.04
N PHE A 34 1.04 5.55 6.00
CA PHE A 34 -0.20 5.02 5.46
C PHE A 34 -0.02 3.69 4.73
N LEU A 35 1.03 3.56 3.91
CA LEU A 35 1.33 2.29 3.23
C LEU A 35 1.70 1.19 4.22
N GLY A 36 2.46 1.52 5.27
CA GLY A 36 2.79 0.60 6.34
C GLY A 36 1.53 0.09 7.03
N ASN A 37 0.57 0.96 7.31
CA ASN A 37 -0.71 0.57 7.89
C ASN A 37 -1.44 -0.41 6.98
N LEU A 38 -1.66 -0.04 5.72
CA LEU A 38 -2.33 -0.89 4.74
C LEU A 38 -1.66 -2.26 4.64
N ALA A 39 -0.33 -2.30 4.54
CA ALA A 39 0.43 -3.54 4.42
C ALA A 39 0.29 -4.43 5.66
N ILE A 40 0.39 -3.86 6.86
CA ILE A 40 0.21 -4.60 8.12
C ILE A 40 -1.17 -5.24 8.19
N TYR A 41 -2.23 -4.48 7.90
CA TYR A 41 -3.60 -5.01 7.93
C TYR A 41 -3.82 -6.07 6.86
N LEU A 42 -3.40 -5.83 5.62
CA LEU A 42 -3.54 -6.78 4.52
C LEU A 42 -2.81 -8.10 4.82
N LEU A 43 -1.57 -8.01 5.30
CA LEU A 43 -0.78 -9.19 5.70
C LEU A 43 -1.43 -9.92 6.86
N TYR A 44 -1.91 -9.21 7.89
CA TYR A 44 -2.60 -9.82 9.02
C TYR A 44 -3.79 -10.66 8.57
N TYR A 45 -4.68 -10.10 7.73
CA TYR A 45 -5.87 -10.80 7.27
C TYR A 45 -5.51 -12.02 6.39
N ILE A 46 -4.54 -11.90 5.49
CA ILE A 46 -4.06 -13.02 4.67
C ILE A 46 -3.47 -14.12 5.55
N LEU A 47 -2.62 -13.76 6.52
CA LEU A 47 -2.01 -14.71 7.45
C LEU A 47 -3.06 -15.42 8.29
N MET A 48 -4.05 -14.71 8.83
CA MET A 48 -5.14 -15.32 9.58
C MET A 48 -5.90 -16.33 8.74
N LYS A 49 -6.15 -16.02 7.47
CA LYS A 49 -6.80 -16.93 6.53
C LYS A 49 -6.00 -18.21 6.28
N ILE A 50 -4.68 -18.07 6.12
CA ILE A 50 -3.77 -19.21 5.94
C ILE A 50 -3.69 -20.07 7.20
N ILE A 51 -3.52 -19.45 8.39
CA ILE A 51 -3.41 -20.15 9.69
C ILE A 51 -4.66 -20.99 9.95
N HIS A 52 -5.84 -20.43 9.70
CA HIS A 52 -7.13 -21.10 9.91
C HIS A 52 -7.56 -21.99 8.72
N ARG A 53 -6.68 -22.13 7.70
CA ARG A 53 -6.90 -22.95 6.50
C ARG A 53 -8.21 -22.63 5.78
N GLU A 54 -8.55 -21.36 5.73
CA GLU A 54 -9.75 -20.91 5.03
C GLU A 54 -9.46 -20.73 3.55
N HIS A 55 -10.45 -21.09 2.72
CA HIS A 55 -10.31 -20.99 1.29
C HIS A 55 -10.46 -19.55 0.80
N PHE A 56 -9.57 -19.16 -0.11
CA PHE A 56 -9.69 -17.93 -0.89
C PHE A 56 -10.61 -18.16 -2.08
N THR A 57 -11.45 -17.20 -2.42
CA THR A 57 -12.21 -17.27 -3.67
C THR A 57 -11.33 -16.92 -4.87
N ARG A 58 -11.72 -17.36 -6.07
CA ARG A 58 -10.98 -17.03 -7.31
C ARG A 58 -10.88 -15.52 -7.53
N PHE A 59 -11.94 -14.76 -7.21
CA PHE A 59 -11.94 -13.30 -7.31
C PHE A 59 -10.95 -12.67 -6.32
N SER A 60 -10.93 -13.12 -5.07
CA SER A 60 -9.99 -12.62 -4.05
C SER A 60 -8.53 -12.87 -4.47
N ILE A 61 -8.24 -14.05 -5.04
CA ILE A 61 -6.90 -14.38 -5.56
C ILE A 61 -6.53 -13.47 -6.73
N LEU A 62 -7.44 -13.27 -7.69
CA LEU A 62 -7.21 -12.40 -8.84
C LEU A 62 -6.90 -10.97 -8.40
N PHE A 63 -7.66 -10.42 -7.46
CA PHE A 63 -7.42 -9.07 -6.93
C PHE A 63 -6.12 -9.00 -6.14
N LEU A 64 -5.78 -10.02 -5.35
CA LEU A 64 -4.52 -10.07 -4.61
C LEU A 64 -3.32 -10.08 -5.57
N LEU A 65 -3.34 -10.90 -6.61
CA LEU A 65 -2.26 -10.94 -7.62
C LEU A 65 -2.16 -9.61 -8.38
N SER A 66 -3.30 -9.00 -8.73
CA SER A 66 -3.33 -7.69 -9.38
C SER A 66 -2.77 -6.58 -8.48
N ALA A 67 -3.06 -6.64 -7.18
CA ALA A 67 -2.49 -5.73 -6.19
C ALA A 67 -0.96 -5.89 -6.09
N ILE A 68 -0.45 -7.13 -6.01
CA ILE A 68 1.00 -7.40 -5.94
C ILE A 68 1.71 -6.90 -7.20
N LEU A 69 1.16 -7.18 -8.39
CA LEU A 69 1.75 -6.76 -9.66
C LEU A 69 1.80 -5.24 -9.80
N SER A 70 0.69 -4.58 -9.49
CA SER A 70 0.62 -3.11 -9.55
C SER A 70 1.49 -2.45 -8.48
N TRP A 71 1.57 -2.98 -7.25
CA TRP A 71 2.47 -2.46 -6.21
C TRP A 71 3.93 -2.57 -6.63
N SER A 72 4.33 -3.71 -7.18
CA SER A 72 5.70 -3.93 -7.67
C SER A 72 6.06 -2.92 -8.76
N SER A 73 5.13 -2.70 -9.69
CA SER A 73 5.31 -1.73 -10.78
C SER A 73 5.35 -0.29 -10.26
N SER A 74 4.44 0.06 -9.35
CA SER A 74 4.37 1.37 -8.69
C SER A 74 5.66 1.70 -7.94
N LEU A 75 6.18 0.76 -7.15
CA LEU A 75 7.43 0.94 -6.41
C LEU A 75 8.63 1.15 -7.34
N TYR A 76 8.68 0.46 -8.48
CA TYR A 76 9.72 0.68 -9.49
C TYR A 76 9.77 2.13 -9.99
N PHE A 77 8.61 2.75 -10.23
CA PHE A 77 8.55 4.17 -10.65
C PHE A 77 8.72 5.15 -9.48
N PHE A 78 8.31 4.78 -8.26
CA PHE A 78 8.48 5.61 -7.06
C PHE A 78 9.94 5.99 -6.80
N TYR A 79 10.87 5.05 -6.98
CA TYR A 79 12.30 5.31 -6.76
C TYR A 79 12.95 6.19 -7.84
N GLN A 80 12.23 6.53 -8.91
CA GLN A 80 12.73 7.42 -9.96
C GLN A 80 12.42 8.88 -9.59
N ILE A 81 13.32 9.48 -8.83
CA ILE A 81 13.17 10.85 -8.32
C ILE A 81 13.23 11.86 -9.47
N VAL A 82 12.10 12.49 -9.78
CA VAL A 82 11.98 13.58 -10.76
C VAL A 82 11.51 14.90 -10.16
N LYS A 83 11.12 14.90 -8.88
CA LYS A 83 10.69 16.10 -8.14
C LYS A 83 11.32 16.15 -6.76
N SER A 84 11.52 17.35 -6.23
CA SER A 84 11.85 17.59 -4.82
C SER A 84 11.06 18.79 -4.29
N TYR A 85 10.62 18.65 -3.03
CA TYR A 85 9.92 19.68 -2.26
C TYR A 85 10.87 20.48 -1.36
N GLU A 86 12.13 20.05 -1.26
CA GLU A 86 13.15 20.63 -0.36
C GLU A 86 13.95 21.75 -1.03
N VAL A 87 13.91 21.81 -2.36
CA VAL A 87 14.65 22.79 -3.17
C VAL A 87 13.72 23.77 -3.85
N GLN A 88 14.27 24.92 -4.25
CA GLN A 88 13.52 25.90 -5.03
C GLN A 88 12.94 25.29 -6.31
N PRO A 89 11.75 25.73 -6.77
CA PRO A 89 11.11 25.18 -7.96
C PRO A 89 12.01 25.21 -9.22
N ALA A 90 12.86 26.22 -9.37
CA ALA A 90 13.81 26.30 -10.48
C ALA A 90 14.84 25.16 -10.46
N ILE A 91 15.39 24.83 -9.29
CA ILE A 91 16.33 23.72 -9.10
C ILE A 91 15.61 22.37 -9.26
N SER A 92 14.38 22.26 -8.75
CA SER A 92 13.55 21.05 -8.91
C SER A 92 13.31 20.73 -10.38
N ARG A 93 13.02 21.75 -11.21
CA ARG A 93 12.81 21.60 -12.67
C ARG A 93 14.04 21.07 -13.43
N MET A 94 15.25 21.24 -12.90
CA MET A 94 16.45 20.65 -13.50
C MET A 94 16.45 19.11 -13.43
N ARG A 95 15.61 18.52 -12.59
CA ARG A 95 15.43 17.06 -12.47
C ARG A 95 14.38 16.50 -13.44
N ASN A 96 13.66 17.36 -14.17
CA ASN A 96 12.65 16.93 -15.12
C ASN A 96 13.26 16.05 -16.21
N ARG A 97 12.55 14.99 -16.56
CA ARG A 97 12.90 14.07 -17.65
C ARG A 97 11.84 14.15 -18.74
N PRO A 98 12.16 13.77 -19.98
CA PRO A 98 11.14 13.66 -21.02
C PRO A 98 10.01 12.72 -20.58
N CYS A 99 8.78 13.07 -20.95
CA CYS A 99 7.60 12.23 -20.70
C CYS A 99 7.74 10.92 -21.48
N ILE A 100 7.36 9.79 -20.86
CA ILE A 100 7.60 8.45 -21.42
C ILE A 100 6.32 7.76 -21.89
N LEU A 101 5.15 8.18 -21.42
CA LEU A 101 3.86 7.61 -21.82
C LEU A 101 3.06 8.67 -22.58
N LEU A 102 2.72 8.35 -23.84
CA LEU A 102 1.95 9.22 -24.76
C LEU A 102 2.54 10.63 -24.92
N ASN A 103 3.85 10.81 -24.69
CA ASN A 103 4.52 12.12 -24.64
C ASN A 103 3.86 13.14 -23.69
N THR A 104 3.07 12.66 -22.72
CA THR A 104 2.28 13.51 -21.82
C THR A 104 2.56 13.20 -20.35
N TYR A 105 2.77 11.92 -20.01
CA TYR A 105 2.97 11.49 -18.63
C TYR A 105 4.42 11.12 -18.37
N ASP A 106 4.96 11.61 -17.26
CA ASP A 106 6.28 11.25 -16.78
C ASP A 106 6.24 10.02 -15.85
N VAL A 107 7.41 9.65 -15.32
CA VAL A 107 7.54 8.50 -14.39
C VAL A 107 6.77 8.71 -13.09
N HIS A 108 6.58 9.96 -12.66
CA HIS A 108 5.88 10.31 -11.43
C HIS A 108 4.36 10.20 -11.61
N ASP A 109 3.83 10.60 -12.75
CA ASP A 109 2.44 10.39 -13.12
C ASP A 109 2.11 8.90 -13.21
N ILE A 110 3.00 8.13 -13.84
CA ILE A 110 2.86 6.67 -13.96
C ILE A 110 2.86 6.00 -12.58
N TRP A 111 3.73 6.45 -11.66
CA TRP A 111 3.69 5.99 -10.27
C TRP A 111 2.32 6.25 -9.63
N HIS A 112 1.75 7.45 -9.80
CA HIS A 112 0.43 7.78 -9.26
C HIS A 112 -0.69 6.93 -9.85
N ILE A 113 -0.69 6.69 -11.16
CA ILE A 113 -1.66 5.81 -11.83
C ILE A 113 -1.55 4.39 -11.28
N LEU A 114 -0.33 3.83 -11.26
CA LEU A 114 -0.11 2.45 -10.80
C LEU A 114 -0.45 2.27 -9.32
N SER A 115 -0.03 3.20 -8.44
CA SER A 115 -0.36 3.15 -7.01
C SER A 115 -1.86 3.26 -6.76
N SER A 116 -2.61 4.02 -7.57
CA SER A 116 -4.08 4.08 -7.47
C SER A 116 -4.73 2.72 -7.76
N PHE A 117 -4.26 2.00 -8.80
CA PHE A 117 -4.68 0.63 -9.06
C PHE A 117 -4.30 -0.31 -7.93
N SER A 118 -3.10 -0.17 -7.37
CA SER A 118 -2.65 -0.98 -6.24
C SER A 118 -3.56 -0.83 -5.03
N LEU A 119 -3.87 0.41 -4.64
CA LEU A 119 -4.81 0.68 -3.55
C LEU A 119 -6.19 0.10 -3.84
N PHE A 120 -6.71 0.31 -5.05
CA PHE A 120 -8.02 -0.22 -5.46
C PHE A 120 -8.08 -1.75 -5.32
N PHE A 121 -7.10 -2.47 -5.86
CA PHE A 121 -7.06 -3.93 -5.76
C PHE A 121 -6.79 -4.43 -4.34
N SER A 122 -6.00 -3.71 -3.53
CA SER A 122 -5.84 -4.01 -2.11
C SER A 122 -7.17 -3.93 -1.35
N PHE A 123 -7.98 -2.89 -1.59
CA PHE A 123 -9.29 -2.78 -0.96
C PHE A 123 -10.29 -3.82 -1.48
N LEU A 124 -10.29 -4.11 -2.79
CA LEU A 124 -11.11 -5.20 -3.34
C LEU A 124 -10.71 -6.56 -2.75
N THR A 125 -9.43 -6.78 -2.53
CA THR A 125 -8.94 -8.00 -1.87
C THR A 125 -9.52 -8.09 -0.47
N LEU A 126 -9.40 -7.03 0.35
CA LEU A 126 -9.95 -7.00 1.71
C LEU A 126 -11.47 -7.21 1.71
N LEU A 127 -12.19 -6.58 0.78
CA LEU A 127 -13.64 -6.68 0.67
C LEU A 127 -14.11 -8.10 0.35
N THR A 128 -13.39 -8.80 -0.53
CA THR A 128 -13.78 -10.13 -1.04
C THR A 128 -13.07 -11.27 -0.32
N LEU A 129 -12.17 -10.97 0.63
CA LEU A 129 -11.28 -11.96 1.23
C LEU A 129 -12.08 -13.08 1.91
N ASP A 130 -13.18 -12.74 2.58
CA ASP A 130 -13.99 -13.64 3.38
C ASP A 130 -15.23 -14.20 2.66
N ASP A 131 -15.37 -13.94 1.36
CA ASP A 131 -16.47 -14.50 0.55
C ASP A 131 -16.48 -16.04 0.57
N GLY A 132 -15.32 -16.67 0.74
CA GLY A 132 -15.17 -18.13 0.82
C GLY A 132 -15.81 -18.75 2.07
N ILE A 133 -16.04 -17.97 3.12
CA ILE A 133 -16.63 -18.42 4.38
C ILE A 133 -18.03 -17.86 4.62
N ARG A 134 -18.62 -17.16 3.63
CA ARG A 134 -19.92 -16.48 3.74
C ARG A 134 -21.08 -17.38 4.19
N LYS A 135 -20.98 -18.69 3.95
CA LYS A 135 -21.99 -19.69 4.33
C LYS A 135 -21.79 -20.28 5.74
N LYS A 136 -20.64 -20.06 6.39
CA LYS A 136 -20.39 -20.56 7.75
C LYS A 136 -21.30 -19.84 8.75
N LYS A 137 -21.77 -20.55 9.77
CA LYS A 137 -22.53 -19.92 10.85
C LYS A 137 -21.60 -19.06 11.69
N ARG A 138 -22.11 -17.97 12.26
CA ARG A 138 -21.32 -17.06 13.11
C ARG A 138 -20.54 -17.77 14.24
N LYS A 139 -21.10 -18.84 14.81
CA LYS A 139 -20.48 -19.64 15.88
C LYS A 139 -19.27 -20.47 15.41
N GLU A 140 -19.13 -20.67 14.10
CA GLU A 140 -18.07 -21.45 13.46
C GLU A 140 -16.95 -20.54 12.92
N LEU A 141 -17.11 -19.21 13.04
CA LEU A 141 -16.11 -18.23 12.64
C LEU A 141 -15.03 -18.15 13.72
N ALA A 142 -13.76 -18.24 13.32
CA ALA A 142 -12.65 -17.93 14.20
C ALA A 142 -12.69 -16.42 14.54
N ALA A 143 -12.70 -16.08 15.82
CA ALA A 143 -12.57 -14.71 16.27
C ALA A 143 -11.08 -14.41 16.51
N PHE A 144 -10.54 -13.40 15.82
CA PHE A 144 -9.12 -13.04 15.90
C PHE A 144 -8.88 -11.55 16.07
#